data_AF-A0A137NUW5-F1
#
_entry.id   AF-A0A137NUW5-F1
#
_cell.length_a   1.000
_cell.length_b   1.000
_cell.length_c   1.000
_cell.angle_alpha   90.00
_cell.angle_beta   90.00
_cell.angle_gamma   90.00
#
_symmetry.space_group_name_H-M   'P 1'
#
loop_
_entity.id
_entity.type
_entity.pdbx_description
1 polymer ?
#
loop_
_entity_poly.entity_id
_entity_poly.type
_entity_poly.pdbx_seq_one_letter_code
_entity_poly.pdbx_strand_id
1 'polypeptide(L)'
;MNPEAYKSIQIETDIIFPNRDMPLCPETCRTMMPITKDLKSQIMIFSQGPRGCLGRALTWMEIFFIITVMAQRYNFKLCPGQEKLGNKPAIYFMMKSSTCSIKVEIVHRERLNFLTLSHLLTKSIY
;
A
#
# COMPACT_ATOMS: atom_id res chain seq x y z
N MET A 1 20.06 18.35 16.40
CA MET A 1 19.85 17.44 15.24
C MET A 1 20.18 18.22 13.98
N ASN A 2 20.99 17.68 13.07
CA ASN A 2 21.52 18.44 11.92
C ASN A 2 20.47 18.53 10.79
N PRO A 3 19.94 19.72 10.47
CA PRO A 3 18.99 19.91 9.38
C PRO A 3 19.55 19.57 7.98
N GLU A 4 20.85 19.42 7.80
CA GLU A 4 21.39 19.13 6.46
C GLU A 4 21.17 17.66 6.03
N ALA A 5 21.12 16.74 7.00
CA ALA A 5 20.96 15.32 6.72
C ALA A 5 19.56 14.96 6.17
N TYR A 6 18.51 15.72 6.50
CA TYR A 6 17.19 15.49 5.90
C TYR A 6 17.14 16.00 4.46
N LYS A 7 17.83 17.10 4.17
CA LYS A 7 17.85 17.70 2.84
C LYS A 7 18.54 16.77 1.84
N SER A 8 19.65 16.15 2.25
CA SER A 8 20.37 15.20 1.39
C SER A 8 19.53 13.97 1.07
N ILE A 9 18.84 13.39 2.06
CA ILE A 9 17.94 12.24 1.84
C ILE A 9 16.74 12.64 0.98
N GLN A 10 16.16 13.82 1.18
CA GLN A 10 15.03 14.29 0.36
C GLN A 10 15.44 14.49 -1.10
N ILE A 11 16.64 15.04 -1.36
CA ILE A 11 17.18 15.19 -2.72
C ILE A 11 17.35 13.82 -3.38
N GLU A 12 17.88 12.84 -2.66
CA GLU A 12 18.03 11.47 -3.15
C GLU A 12 16.67 10.82 -3.48
N THR A 13 15.66 11.02 -2.63
CA THR A 13 14.30 10.53 -2.91
C THR A 13 13.66 11.23 -4.10
N ASP A 14 13.89 12.53 -4.29
CA ASP A 14 13.32 13.30 -5.40
C ASP A 14 13.94 12.90 -6.75
N ILE A 15 15.18 12.39 -6.74
CA ILE A 15 15.84 11.81 -7.93
C ILE A 15 15.19 10.48 -8.31
N ILE A 16 14.85 9.64 -7.33
CA ILE A 16 14.24 8.33 -7.55
C ILE A 16 12.76 8.46 -7.91
N PHE A 17 12.07 9.46 -7.34
CA PHE A 17 10.66 9.75 -7.59
C PHE A 17 10.49 11.15 -8.22
N PRO A 18 10.89 11.34 -9.49
CA PRO A 18 10.91 12.65 -10.13
C PRO A 18 9.50 13.24 -10.39
N ASN A 19 8.46 12.39 -10.42
CA ASN A 19 7.08 12.82 -10.58
C ASN A 19 6.30 12.66 -9.27
N ARG A 20 5.95 13.78 -8.63
CA ARG A 20 5.16 13.82 -7.39
C ARG A 20 3.67 13.51 -7.61
N ASP A 21 3.19 13.62 -8.84
CA ASP A 21 1.82 13.29 -9.25
C ASP A 21 1.75 11.89 -9.90
N MET A 22 2.65 10.98 -9.50
CA MET A 22 2.69 9.61 -10.03
C MET A 22 1.33 8.91 -9.81
N PRO A 23 0.70 8.35 -10.84
CA PRO A 23 -0.52 7.57 -10.66
C PRO A 23 -0.20 6.33 -9.80
N LEU A 24 -1.07 6.07 -8.82
CA LEU A 24 -1.00 4.90 -7.95
C LEU A 24 -1.40 3.64 -8.77
N CYS A 25 -0.53 3.21 -9.67
CA CYS A 25 -0.71 2.01 -10.45
C CYS A 25 0.14 0.87 -9.86
N PRO A 26 -0.40 -0.36 -9.68
CA PRO A 26 0.37 -1.50 -9.19
C PRO A 26 1.56 -1.84 -10.09
N GLU A 27 1.47 -1.55 -11.40
CA GLU A 27 2.57 -1.73 -12.36
C GLU A 27 3.73 -0.75 -12.14
N THR A 28 3.46 0.43 -11.56
CA THR A 28 4.49 1.39 -11.15
C THR A 28 5.36 0.80 -10.05
N CYS A 29 4.76 0.20 -9.02
CA CYS A 29 5.49 -0.44 -7.93
C CYS A 29 6.23 -1.70 -8.39
N ARG A 30 5.73 -2.41 -9.41
CA ARG A 30 6.38 -3.61 -9.96
C ARG A 30 7.58 -3.28 -10.85
N THR A 31 7.51 -2.19 -11.63
CA THR A 31 8.49 -1.88 -12.69
C THR A 31 9.49 -0.80 -12.28
N MET A 32 9.05 0.20 -11.50
CA MET A 32 9.88 1.36 -11.11
C MET A 32 10.39 1.31 -9.66
N MET A 33 9.91 0.37 -8.83
CA MET A 33 10.46 0.14 -7.50
C MET A 33 11.09 -1.25 -7.43
N PRO A 34 12.35 -1.45 -7.83
CA PRO A 34 13.08 -2.59 -7.32
C PRO A 34 13.06 -2.43 -5.80
N ILE A 35 12.48 -3.39 -5.06
CA ILE A 35 12.46 -3.38 -3.60
C ILE A 35 13.89 -3.67 -3.13
N THR A 36 14.79 -2.72 -3.36
CA THR A 36 16.15 -2.76 -2.84
C THR A 36 16.09 -2.33 -1.38
N LYS A 37 17.00 -2.87 -0.57
CA LYS A 37 17.10 -2.50 0.85
C LYS A 37 17.33 -1.00 1.01
N ASP A 38 18.01 -0.39 0.03
CA ASP A 38 18.40 1.02 0.01
C ASP A 38 17.20 1.97 -0.19
N LEU A 39 16.25 1.59 -1.05
CA LEU A 39 15.02 2.37 -1.26
C LEU A 39 14.13 2.37 0.00
N LYS A 40 14.09 1.24 0.73
CA LYS A 40 13.31 1.12 1.97
C LYS A 40 13.84 2.04 3.08
N SER A 41 15.16 2.30 3.12
CA SER A 41 15.75 3.24 4.08
C SER A 41 15.45 4.70 3.77
N GLN A 42 15.22 5.03 2.50
CA GLN A 42 14.95 6.39 2.03
C GLN A 42 13.49 6.82 2.25
N ILE A 43 12.55 5.88 2.41
CA ILE A 43 11.15 6.18 2.75
C ILE A 43 11.02 6.50 4.25
N MET A 44 10.91 7.78 4.59
CA MET A 44 10.91 8.30 5.98
C MET A 44 9.52 8.48 6.61
N ILE A 45 8.54 7.63 6.28
CA ILE A 45 7.15 7.73 6.80
C ILE A 45 7.03 7.60 8.33
N PHE A 46 8.02 7.01 8.99
CA PHE A 46 8.06 6.81 10.45
C PHE A 46 9.05 7.73 11.16
N SER A 47 9.51 8.80 10.49
CA SER A 47 10.65 9.61 10.92
C SER A 47 11.93 8.78 11.10
N GLN A 48 13.02 9.41 11.53
CA GLN A 48 14.32 8.77 11.77
C GLN A 48 15.04 9.43 12.96
N GLY A 49 16.03 8.74 13.54
CA GLY A 49 16.84 9.25 14.65
C GLY A 49 16.19 9.14 16.04
N PRO A 50 16.59 9.97 17.02
CA PRO A 50 16.15 9.83 18.42
C PRO A 50 14.67 10.11 18.66
N ARG A 51 13.97 10.69 17.67
CA ARG A 51 12.52 10.89 17.65
C ARG A 51 11.80 10.03 16.61
N GLY A 52 12.46 8.98 16.10
CA GLY A 52 11.83 8.01 15.22
C GLY A 52 10.65 7.31 15.89
N CYS A 53 9.66 6.88 15.11
CA CYS A 53 8.51 6.17 15.65
C CYS A 53 8.93 4.81 16.22
N LEU A 54 8.82 4.66 17.55
CA LEU A 54 9.08 3.40 18.25
C LEU A 54 8.14 2.28 17.77
N GLY A 55 6.93 2.64 17.32
CA GLY A 55 5.95 1.73 16.75
C GLY A 55 6.24 1.26 15.33
N ARG A 56 7.33 1.68 14.68
CA ARG A 56 7.63 1.36 13.27
C ARG A 56 7.49 -0.13 12.96
N ALA A 57 8.11 -1.00 13.77
CA ALA A 57 8.05 -2.44 13.53
C ALA A 57 6.63 -2.99 13.71
N LEU A 58 5.93 -2.54 14.75
CA LEU A 58 4.55 -2.94 15.04
C LEU A 58 3.60 -2.55 13.91
N THR A 59 3.67 -1.29 13.46
CA THR A 59 2.81 -0.78 12.39
C THR A 59 3.03 -1.53 11.08
N TRP A 60 4.27 -1.89 10.73
CA TRP A 60 4.52 -2.71 9.54
C TRP A 60 3.86 -4.10 9.63
N MET A 61 3.94 -4.75 10.79
CA MET A 61 3.29 -6.05 11.00
C MET A 61 1.77 -5.92 10.95
N GLU A 62 1.21 -4.92 11.62
CA GLU A 62 -0.23 -4.68 11.69
C GLU A 62 -0.82 -4.39 10.31
N ILE A 63 -0.19 -3.48 9.54
CA ILE A 63 -0.60 -3.18 8.16
C ILE A 63 -0.53 -4.45 7.30
N PHE A 64 0.56 -5.22 7.40
CA PHE A 64 0.71 -6.46 6.65
C PHE A 64 -0.38 -7.47 6.98
N PHE A 65 -0.66 -7.71 8.26
CA PHE A 65 -1.69 -8.67 8.66
C PHE A 65 -3.09 -8.22 8.26
N ILE A 66 -3.45 -6.96 8.49
CA ILE A 66 -4.77 -6.44 8.11
C ILE A 66 -4.96 -6.56 6.60
N ILE A 67 -3.99 -6.12 5.79
CA ILE A 67 -4.10 -6.16 4.33
C ILE A 67 -4.16 -7.60 3.83
N THR A 68 -3.30 -8.49 4.34
CA THR A 68 -3.26 -9.89 3.87
C THR A 68 -4.53 -10.65 4.22
N VAL A 69 -5.04 -10.53 5.45
CA VAL A 69 -6.29 -11.17 5.87
C VAL A 69 -7.46 -10.65 5.03
N MET A 70 -7.52 -9.34 4.83
CA MET A 70 -8.56 -8.72 4.01
C MET A 70 -8.49 -9.19 2.56
N ALA A 71 -7.30 -9.20 1.95
CA ALA A 71 -7.10 -9.63 0.57
C ALA A 71 -7.34 -11.12 0.34
N GLN A 72 -7.10 -11.97 1.35
CA GLN A 72 -7.34 -13.41 1.26
C GLN A 72 -8.82 -13.76 1.37
N ARG A 73 -9.56 -13.06 2.24
CA ARG A 73 -10.95 -13.42 2.59
C ARG A 73 -12.00 -12.66 1.81
N TYR A 74 -11.68 -11.48 1.27
CA TYR A 74 -12.68 -10.61 0.68
C TYR A 74 -12.25 -10.13 -0.71
N ASN A 75 -13.22 -10.04 -1.61
CA ASN A 75 -13.09 -9.30 -2.85
C ASN A 75 -13.75 -7.93 -2.67
N PHE A 76 -12.95 -6.86 -2.77
CA PHE A 76 -13.43 -5.48 -2.70
C PHE A 76 -13.86 -5.02 -4.09
N LYS A 77 -15.11 -4.54 -4.20
CA LYS A 77 -15.61 -3.89 -5.42
C LYS A 77 -16.12 -2.49 -5.08
N LEU A 78 -15.77 -1.52 -5.92
CA LEU A 78 -16.36 -0.19 -5.85
C LEU A 78 -17.80 -0.26 -6.37
N CYS A 79 -18.72 0.42 -5.69
CA CYS A 79 -20.08 0.55 -6.20
C CYS A 79 -20.09 1.29 -7.55
N PRO A 80 -21.01 0.94 -8.46
CA PRO A 80 -21.13 1.62 -9.76
C PRO A 80 -21.37 3.12 -9.54
N GLY A 81 -20.66 3.96 -10.31
CA GLY A 81 -20.68 5.42 -10.16
C GLY A 81 -19.58 6.00 -9.27
N GLN A 82 -18.68 5.17 -8.71
CA GLN A 82 -17.50 5.61 -7.94
C GLN A 82 -16.19 5.15 -8.60
N GLU A 83 -15.95 5.59 -9.83
CA GLU A 83 -14.76 5.24 -10.62
C GLU A 83 -13.51 6.05 -10.24
N LYS A 84 -13.69 7.23 -9.63
CA LYS A 84 -12.60 8.07 -9.11
C LYS A 84 -12.74 8.20 -7.60
N LEU A 85 -11.76 7.69 -6.86
CA LEU A 85 -11.64 7.93 -5.43
C LEU A 85 -11.09 9.35 -5.20
N GLY A 86 -11.83 10.17 -4.45
CA GLY A 86 -11.42 11.40 -3.73
C GLY A 86 -10.40 12.36 -4.34
N ASN A 87 -10.69 13.66 -4.29
CA ASN A 87 -9.74 14.72 -4.63
C ASN A 87 -8.60 14.83 -3.60
N LYS A 88 -7.58 15.64 -3.94
CA LYS A 88 -6.37 15.95 -3.14
C LYS A 88 -6.64 15.93 -1.63
N PRO A 89 -5.78 15.26 -0.84
CA PRO A 89 -6.04 15.06 0.58
C PRO A 89 -6.06 16.38 1.34
N ALA A 90 -6.84 16.44 2.43
CA ALA A 90 -6.84 17.58 3.33
C ALA A 90 -5.55 17.55 4.15
N ILE A 91 -4.74 18.61 4.00
CA ILE A 91 -3.43 18.73 4.64
C ILE A 91 -3.60 19.55 5.92
N TYR A 92 -3.81 18.85 7.04
CA TYR A 92 -3.69 19.43 8.39
C TYR A 92 -2.51 18.76 9.10
N PHE A 93 -2.60 18.54 10.41
CA PHE A 93 -1.62 17.76 11.19
C PHE A 93 -1.47 16.29 10.73
N MET A 94 -2.55 15.66 10.22
CA MET A 94 -2.50 14.35 9.59
C MET A 94 -3.14 14.44 8.21
N MET A 95 -2.58 13.72 7.24
CA MET A 95 -3.18 13.67 5.92
C MET A 95 -4.45 12.82 5.98
N LYS A 96 -5.61 13.45 5.76
CA LYS A 96 -6.90 12.77 5.68
C LYS A 96 -7.38 12.79 4.24
N SER A 97 -8.00 11.71 3.79
CA SER A 97 -8.75 11.75 2.54
C SER A 97 -9.81 12.85 2.61
N SER A 98 -9.95 13.61 1.53
CA SER A 98 -11.07 14.55 1.40
C SER A 98 -12.39 13.77 1.53
N THR A 99 -13.44 14.43 2.04
CA THR A 99 -14.72 13.83 2.47
C THR A 99 -15.40 13.06 1.35
N CYS A 100 -15.03 11.79 1.17
CA CYS A 100 -15.64 10.87 0.23
C CYS A 100 -16.17 9.67 1.02
N SER A 101 -17.49 9.43 0.91
CA SER A 101 -18.09 8.19 1.39
C SER A 101 -17.85 7.13 0.33
N ILE A 102 -16.88 6.25 0.56
CA ILE A 102 -16.59 5.13 -0.33
C ILE A 102 -17.59 4.03 0.00
N LYS A 103 -18.45 3.69 -0.97
CA LYS A 103 -19.30 2.51 -0.88
C LYS A 103 -18.54 1.35 -1.48
N VAL A 104 -18.29 0.33 -0.66
CA VAL A 104 -17.57 -0.87 -1.05
C VAL A 104 -18.48 -2.05 -0.87
N GLU A 105 -18.65 -2.83 -1.93
CA GLU A 105 -19.26 -4.14 -1.85
C GLU A 105 -18.16 -5.14 -1.47
N ILE A 106 -18.35 -5.81 -0.33
CA ILE A 106 -17.42 -6.79 0.22
C ILE A 106 -18.01 -8.17 -0.02
N VAL A 107 -17.46 -8.90 -0.98
CA VAL A 107 -17.89 -10.28 -1.26
C VAL A 107 -16.91 -11.24 -0.58
N HIS A 108 -17.42 -12.08 0.32
CA HIS A 108 -16.62 -13.13 0.94
C HIS A 108 -16.12 -14.10 -0.13
N ARG A 109 -14.80 -14.32 -0.19
CA ARG A 109 -14.20 -15.29 -1.11
C ARG A 109 -14.46 -16.68 -0.55
N GLU A 110 -15.27 -17.46 -1.26
CA GLU A 110 -15.47 -18.86 -0.90
C GLU A 110 -14.12 -19.57 -0.84
N ARG A 111 -13.86 -20.22 0.29
CA ARG A 111 -12.67 -21.04 0.45
C ARG A 111 -12.89 -22.23 -0.47
N LEU A 112 -12.06 -22.39 -1.50
CA LEU A 112 -12.05 -23.64 -2.27
C LEU A 112 -11.85 -24.77 -1.27
N ASN A 113 -12.88 -25.57 -1.06
CA ASN A 113 -12.80 -26.75 -0.24
C ASN A 113 -11.72 -27.66 -0.84
N PHE A 114 -10.95 -28.33 0.00
CA PHE A 114 -9.85 -29.20 -0.45
C PHE A 114 -10.30 -30.22 -1.52
N LEU A 115 -11.58 -30.61 -1.47
CA LEU A 115 -12.27 -31.50 -2.42
C LEU A 115 -12.52 -30.86 -3.81
N THR A 116 -12.72 -29.55 -3.91
CA THR A 116 -12.91 -28.87 -5.20
C THR A 116 -11.59 -28.60 -5.90
N LEU A 117 -10.51 -28.39 -5.14
CA LEU A 117 -9.14 -28.24 -5.66
C LEU A 117 -8.60 -29.54 -6.28
N SER A 118 -8.83 -30.70 -5.67
CA SER A 118 -8.46 -31.99 -6.26
C SER A 118 -9.21 -32.27 -7.58
N HIS A 119 -10.45 -31.80 -7.69
CA HIS A 119 -11.27 -31.95 -8.90
C HIS A 119 -10.87 -31.00 -10.05
N LEU A 120 -10.36 -29.80 -9.72
CA LEU A 120 -9.87 -28.84 -10.70
C LEU A 120 -8.45 -29.18 -11.18
N LEU A 121 -7.59 -29.69 -10.31
CA LEU A 121 -6.24 -30.13 -10.67
C LEU A 121 -6.26 -31.39 -11.55
N THR A 122 -7.17 -32.33 -11.29
CA THR A 122 -7.35 -33.50 -12.17
C THR A 122 -7.89 -33.11 -13.55
N LYS A 123 -8.77 -32.12 -13.66
CA LYS A 123 -9.26 -31.59 -14.96
C LYS A 123 -8.24 -30.77 -15.75
N SER A 124 -7.14 -30.33 -15.14
CA SER A 124 -6.08 -29.58 -15.84
C SER A 124 -4.94 -30.47 -16.33
N ILE A 125 -4.94 -31.76 -15.96
CA ILE A 125 -3.90 -32.74 -16.30
C ILE A 125 -4.37 -33.70 -17.42
N TYR A 126 -5.67 -33.70 -17.75
CA TYR A 126 -6.26 -34.42 -18.89
C TYR A 126 -6.73 -33.45 -19.98
#